data_AF-A0AB36NTS8-F1
#
_entry.id   AF-A0AB36NTS8-F1
#
_cell.length_a   1.000
_cell.length_b   1.000
_cell.length_c   1.000
_cell.angle_alpha   90.00
_cell.angle_beta   90.00
_cell.angle_gamma   90.00
#
_symmetry.space_group_name_H-M   'P 1'
#
loop_
_entity.id
_entity.type
_entity.pdbx_description
1 polymer ?
#
loop_
_entity_poly.entity_id
_entity_poly.type
_entity_poly.pdbx_seq_one_letter_code
_entity_poly.pdbx_strand_id
1 'polypeptide(L)'
;NLEYEQLDITYSEFLEFCFNNDLDKFYEGNRWNGWREEVSKLKGDEVFNFYPFLWTAEGSDINKSSRKIISIQEQYSLNLDLRKQIGFEK
;
A
#
# COMPACT_ATOMS: atom_id res chain seq x y z
N ASN A 1 -7.53 7.04 1.30
CA ASN A 1 -6.30 7.47 0.60
C ASN A 1 -5.56 8.41 1.53
N LEU A 2 -4.39 8.02 2.09
CA LEU A 2 -3.64 8.72 3.16
C LEU A 2 -4.49 9.26 4.35
N GLU A 3 -5.54 8.55 4.72
CA GLU A 3 -6.27 8.84 5.95
C GLU A 3 -5.90 7.82 6.99
N TYR A 4 -5.78 8.28 8.22
CA TYR A 4 -5.58 7.40 9.33
C TYR A 4 -6.90 6.67 9.59
N GLU A 5 -6.84 5.34 9.47
CA GLU A 5 -7.90 4.44 9.91
C GLU A 5 -7.38 3.73 11.15
N GLN A 6 -8.07 3.90 12.27
CA GLN A 6 -7.72 3.21 13.50
C GLN A 6 -8.04 1.73 13.36
N LEU A 7 -7.14 0.87 13.84
CA LEU A 7 -7.38 -0.58 13.89
C LEU A 7 -8.31 -1.00 15.03
N ASP A 8 -8.75 -0.05 15.87
CA ASP A 8 -9.60 -0.28 17.05
C ASP A 8 -9.05 -1.33 18.03
N ILE A 9 -7.72 -1.43 18.16
CA ILE A 9 -7.01 -2.36 19.05
C ILE A 9 -6.00 -1.65 19.95
N THR A 10 -5.73 -2.24 21.12
CA THR A 10 -4.67 -1.82 22.04
C THR A 10 -3.28 -2.21 21.53
N TYR A 11 -2.22 -1.67 22.16
CA TYR A 11 -0.84 -2.00 21.81
C TYR A 11 -0.52 -3.49 21.99
N SER A 12 -0.99 -4.12 23.06
CA SER A 12 -0.76 -5.56 23.31
C SER A 12 -1.46 -6.41 22.24
N GLU A 13 -2.68 -6.04 21.84
CA GLU A 13 -3.40 -6.72 20.76
C GLU A 13 -2.73 -6.50 19.40
N PHE A 14 -2.10 -5.34 19.17
CA PHE A 14 -1.30 -5.10 17.98
C PHE A 14 -0.07 -6.02 17.92
N LEU A 15 0.65 -6.21 19.03
CA LEU A 15 1.77 -7.16 19.07
C LEU A 15 1.29 -8.60 18.84
N GLU A 16 0.20 -9.00 19.49
CA GLU A 16 -0.45 -10.29 19.24
C GLU A 16 -0.80 -10.45 17.76
N PHE A 17 -1.31 -9.40 17.13
CA PHE A 17 -1.57 -9.39 15.70
C PHE A 17 -0.31 -9.54 14.85
N CYS A 18 0.77 -8.84 15.16
CA CYS A 18 2.00 -8.94 14.38
C CYS A 18 2.65 -10.33 14.45
N PHE A 19 2.53 -11.04 15.58
CA PHE A 19 3.28 -12.27 15.82
C PHE A 19 2.42 -13.55 15.76
N ASN A 20 1.11 -13.46 16.02
CA ASN A 20 0.24 -14.62 16.19
C ASN A 20 -0.96 -14.65 15.22
N ASN A 21 -1.16 -13.64 14.35
CA ASN A 21 -2.23 -13.67 13.35
C ASN A 21 -1.77 -14.18 11.97
N ASP A 22 -2.76 -14.65 11.20
CA ASP A 22 -2.60 -15.02 9.79
C ASP A 22 -2.53 -13.76 8.91
N LEU A 23 -1.30 -13.26 8.73
CA LEU A 23 -1.03 -12.12 7.86
C LEU A 23 -1.30 -12.42 6.38
N ASP A 24 -1.30 -13.69 5.96
CA ASP A 24 -1.61 -14.04 4.58
C ASP A 24 -3.10 -13.81 4.30
N LYS A 25 -3.97 -14.20 5.24
CA LYS A 25 -5.40 -13.89 5.18
C LYS A 25 -5.67 -12.39 5.33
N PHE A 26 -5.00 -11.71 6.26
CA PHE A 26 -5.24 -10.28 6.48
C PHE A 26 -4.87 -9.42 5.26
N TYR A 27 -3.75 -9.73 4.59
CA TYR A 27 -3.30 -9.02 3.40
C TYR A 27 -3.78 -9.66 2.08
N GLU A 28 -4.82 -10.49 2.15
CA GLU A 28 -5.45 -11.06 0.96
C GLU A 28 -5.89 -9.93 0.00
N GLY A 29 -5.65 -10.12 -1.31
CA GLY A 29 -5.92 -9.10 -2.34
C GLY A 29 -4.94 -7.92 -2.39
N ASN A 30 -4.12 -7.68 -1.36
CA ASN A 30 -3.12 -6.61 -1.33
C ASN A 30 -1.72 -7.06 -1.79
N ARG A 31 -1.55 -8.35 -2.07
CA ARG A 31 -0.29 -8.96 -2.52
C ARG A 31 -0.44 -9.50 -3.93
N TRP A 32 0.59 -9.31 -4.76
CA TRP A 32 0.65 -9.81 -6.13
C TRP A 32 1.53 -11.06 -6.24
N ASN A 33 1.44 -11.78 -7.34
CA ASN A 33 2.27 -12.94 -7.60
C ASN A 33 3.76 -12.55 -7.65
N GLY A 34 4.61 -13.18 -6.84
CA GLY A 34 6.04 -12.85 -6.76
C GLY A 34 6.38 -11.63 -5.90
N TRP A 35 5.42 -11.12 -5.11
CA TRP A 35 5.63 -9.91 -4.30
C TRP A 35 6.80 -10.05 -3.31
N ARG A 36 7.05 -11.24 -2.75
CA ARG A 36 8.12 -11.46 -1.76
C ARG A 36 9.49 -11.20 -2.39
N GLU A 37 9.73 -11.75 -3.57
CA GLU A 37 10.97 -11.60 -4.33
C GLU A 37 11.16 -10.16 -4.81
N GLU A 38 10.08 -9.52 -5.27
CA GLU A 38 10.11 -8.13 -5.70
C GLU A 38 10.39 -7.18 -4.51
N VAL A 39 9.66 -7.32 -3.40
CA VAL A 39 9.82 -6.50 -2.19
C VAL A 39 11.19 -6.66 -1.55
N SER A 40 11.79 -7.86 -1.59
CA SER A 40 13.12 -8.11 -1.03
C SER A 40 14.25 -7.26 -1.63
N LYS A 41 14.01 -6.65 -2.79
CA LYS A 41 14.98 -5.82 -3.52
C LYS A 41 14.85 -4.33 -3.22
N LEU A 42 13.80 -3.90 -2.52
CA LEU A 42 13.60 -2.49 -2.20
C LEU A 42 14.54 -2.02 -1.10
N LYS A 43 14.99 -0.78 -1.23
CA LYS A 43 15.60 -0.05 -0.12
C LYS A 43 14.53 0.50 0.82
N GLY A 44 14.94 0.87 2.03
CA GLY A 44 14.02 1.38 3.06
C GLY A 44 13.36 2.73 2.72
N ASP A 45 13.83 3.42 1.70
CA ASP A 45 13.33 4.71 1.21
C ASP A 45 12.65 4.61 -0.16
N GLU A 46 12.45 3.41 -0.66
CA GLU A 46 11.83 3.12 -1.97
C GLU A 46 10.45 2.46 -1.77
N VAL A 47 9.56 2.64 -2.74
CA VAL A 47 8.21 2.04 -2.77
C VAL A 47 7.79 1.69 -4.20
N PHE A 48 6.76 0.86 -4.34
CA PHE A 48 6.12 0.60 -5.64
C PHE A 48 5.03 1.64 -5.95
N ASN A 49 5.19 2.32 -7.08
CA ASN A 49 4.12 3.02 -7.76
C ASN A 49 3.39 2.08 -8.71
N PHE A 50 2.06 2.17 -8.77
CA PHE A 50 1.22 1.31 -9.59
C PHE A 50 0.48 2.12 -10.65
N TYR A 51 0.37 1.56 -11.86
CA TYR A 51 -0.48 2.10 -12.92
C TYR A 51 -1.24 0.98 -13.67
N PRO A 52 -2.57 1.05 -13.80
CA PRO A 52 -3.48 2.04 -13.20
C PRO A 52 -3.41 2.03 -11.66
N PHE A 53 -3.81 3.13 -11.02
CA PHE A 53 -3.70 3.24 -9.56
C PHE A 53 -4.63 2.22 -8.87
N LEU A 54 -4.16 1.58 -7.79
CA LEU A 54 -4.89 0.48 -7.12
C LEU A 54 -6.26 0.89 -6.54
N TRP A 55 -6.50 2.18 -6.35
CA TRP A 55 -7.77 2.72 -5.88
C TRP A 55 -8.74 3.07 -7.02
N THR A 56 -8.37 2.85 -8.29
CA THR A 56 -9.29 2.98 -9.44
C THR A 56 -9.89 1.63 -9.82
N ALA A 57 -11.00 1.65 -10.55
CA ALA A 57 -11.64 0.43 -11.04
C ALA A 57 -10.71 -0.37 -11.98
N GLU A 58 -9.92 0.33 -12.80
CA GLU A 58 -8.96 -0.27 -13.73
C GLU A 58 -7.76 -0.91 -13.01
N GLY A 59 -7.41 -0.41 -11.82
CA GLY A 59 -6.31 -0.93 -11.01
C GLY A 59 -6.72 -2.01 -9.99
N SER A 60 -7.97 -2.47 -10.04
CA SER A 60 -8.53 -3.43 -9.08
C SER A 60 -7.83 -4.80 -9.06
N ASP A 61 -7.22 -5.21 -10.18
CA ASP A 61 -6.40 -6.42 -10.27
C ASP A 61 -4.91 -6.07 -10.17
N ILE A 62 -4.35 -6.19 -8.97
CA ILE A 62 -2.95 -5.88 -8.67
C ILE A 62 -1.96 -6.66 -9.55
N ASN A 63 -2.32 -7.85 -10.06
CA ASN A 63 -1.44 -8.64 -10.92
C ASN A 63 -1.34 -8.09 -12.34
N LYS A 64 -2.34 -7.32 -12.79
CA LYS A 64 -2.36 -6.69 -14.12
C LYS A 64 -1.79 -5.29 -14.13
N SER A 65 -1.74 -4.63 -12.97
CA SER A 65 -1.15 -3.30 -12.84
C SER A 65 0.36 -3.32 -13.09
N SER A 66 0.83 -2.37 -13.88
CA SER A 66 2.25 -2.07 -14.01
C SER A 66 2.79 -1.52 -12.69
N ARG A 67 4.03 -1.86 -12.37
CA ARG A 67 4.72 -1.43 -11.14
C ARG A 67 6.06 -0.82 -11.47
N LYS A 68 6.41 0.26 -10.77
CA LYS A 68 7.74 0.88 -10.83
C LYS A 68 8.22 1.20 -9.42
N ILE A 69 9.51 0.96 -9.16
CA ILE A 69 10.14 1.41 -7.91
C ILE A 69 10.45 2.90 -8.04
N ILE A 70 10.00 3.69 -7.06
CA ILE A 70 10.27 5.13 -6.94
C ILE A 70 10.61 5.48 -5.49
N SER A 71 11.07 6.70 -5.23
CA SER A 71 11.30 7.16 -3.85
C SER A 71 9.99 7.32 -3.08
N ILE A 72 10.02 7.05 -1.77
CA ILE A 72 8.86 7.25 -0.90
C ILE A 72 8.36 8.70 -0.91
N GLN A 73 9.29 9.66 -1.01
CA GLN A 73 8.97 11.08 -1.11
C GLN A 73 8.16 11.39 -2.38
N GLU A 74 8.58 10.86 -3.53
CA GLU A 74 7.88 11.05 -4.80
C GLU A 74 6.47 10.45 -4.75
N GLN A 75 6.33 9.22 -4.24
CA GLN A 75 5.02 8.58 -4.08
C GLN A 75 4.09 9.35 -3.15
N TYR A 76 4.62 9.88 -2.05
CA TYR A 76 3.85 10.64 -1.08
C TYR A 76 3.37 11.98 -1.67
N SER A 77 4.26 12.74 -2.31
CA SER A 77 3.92 13.99 -2.99
C SER A 77 2.86 13.76 -4.08
N LEU A 78 3.02 12.71 -4.91
CA LEU A 78 2.05 12.33 -5.92
C LEU A 78 0.66 12.09 -5.31
N ASN A 79 0.58 11.32 -4.23
CA ASN A 79 -0.69 11.05 -3.56
C ASN A 79 -1.34 12.32 -3.00
N LEU A 80 -0.55 13.24 -2.42
CA LEU A 80 -1.07 14.53 -1.94
C LEU A 80 -1.62 15.39 -3.09
N ASP A 81 -0.90 15.47 -4.21
CA ASP A 81 -1.33 16.26 -5.36
C ASP A 81 -2.58 15.69 -6.01
N LEU A 82 -2.66 14.36 -6.15
CA LEU A 82 -3.85 13.68 -6.63
C LEU A 82 -5.04 13.97 -5.73
N ARG A 83 -4.91 13.84 -4.40
CA ARG A 83 -5.98 14.15 -3.44
C ARG A 83 -6.53 15.57 -3.62
N LYS A 84 -5.67 16.56 -3.81
CA LYS A 84 -6.09 17.95 -4.09
C LYS A 84 -6.89 18.03 -5.40
N GLN A 85 -6.41 17.40 -6.47
CA GLN A 85 -7.08 17.42 -7.77
C GLN A 85 -8.46 16.77 -7.76
N ILE A 86 -8.66 15.72 -6.96
CA ILE A 86 -9.95 15.01 -6.84
C ILE A 86 -10.84 15.55 -5.69
N GLY A 87 -10.52 16.72 -5.13
CA GLY A 87 -11.35 17.42 -4.15
C GLY A 87 -11.30 16.87 -2.72
N PHE A 88 -10.34 15.99 -2.41
CA PHE A 88 -10.07 15.54 -1.05
C PHE A 88 -9.04 16.45 -0.39
N GLU A 89 -9.45 17.70 -0.15
CA GLU A 89 -8.70 18.62 0.72
C GLU A 89 -8.95 18.23 2.18
N LYS A 90 -7.87 18.05 2.95
CA LYS A 90 -7.93 18.20 4.40
C LYS A 90 -7.52 19.63 4.74
#